data_AF-A0A380G2T8-F1
#
_entry.id   AF-A0A380G2T8-F1
#
_cell.length_a   1.000
_cell.length_b   1.000
_cell.length_c   1.000
_cell.angle_alpha   90.00
_cell.angle_beta   90.00
_cell.angle_gamma   90.00
#
_symmetry.space_group_name_H-M   'P 1'
#
loop_
_entity.id
_entity.type
_entity.pdbx_description
1 polymer ?
#
loop_
_entity_poly.entity_id
_entity_poly.type
_entity_poly.pdbx_seq_one_letter_code
_entity_poly.pdbx_strand_id
1 'polypeptide(L)'
;MLWLIRRRKNNLQYLNKKARIFLNWFVNDAHWKLLSEKLSAGKSSIFRYKKSLNELEAETDAFDALAQTFTLKHLNIVIELFNDYVEHPEKYEKPKTKKEINIEKQAEVVKKTHGRNEYGLFKTKR
;
A
#
# COMPACT_ATOMS: atom_id res chain seq x y z
N MET A 1 17.70 -37.87 -1.32
CA MET A 1 18.09 -36.68 -0.52
C MET A 1 18.00 -35.37 -1.30
N LEU A 2 18.49 -35.30 -2.56
CA LEU A 2 18.42 -34.10 -3.42
C LEU A 2 17.00 -33.55 -3.67
N TRP A 3 15.99 -34.41 -3.83
CA TRP A 3 14.60 -34.01 -4.03
C TRP A 3 14.00 -33.24 -2.83
N LEU A 4 14.32 -33.66 -1.60
CA LEU A 4 13.88 -32.96 -0.39
C LEU A 4 14.51 -31.57 -0.28
N ILE A 5 15.79 -31.45 -0.62
CA ILE A 5 16.51 -30.16 -0.63
C ILE A 5 15.91 -29.22 -1.69
N ARG A 6 15.65 -29.73 -2.90
CA ARG A 6 14.99 -28.98 -3.99
C ARG A 6 13.59 -28.51 -3.57
N ARG A 7 12.78 -29.40 -3.00
CA ARG A 7 11.42 -29.09 -2.54
C ARG A 7 11.42 -28.01 -1.45
N ARG A 8 12.33 -28.09 -0.48
CA ARG A 8 12.48 -27.04 0.55
C ARG A 8 12.89 -25.70 -0.05
N LYS A 9 13.86 -25.66 -0.96
CA LYS A 9 14.29 -24.42 -1.64
C LYS A 9 13.12 -23.75 -2.37
N ASN A 10 12.31 -24.52 -3.09
CA ASN A 10 11.14 -23.98 -3.79
C ASN A 10 10.09 -23.41 -2.81
N ASN A 11 9.85 -24.08 -1.68
CA ASN A 11 8.94 -23.58 -0.65
C ASN A 11 9.44 -22.28 0.00
N LEU A 12 10.73 -22.18 0.30
CA LEU A 12 11.33 -20.97 0.87
C LEU A 12 11.20 -19.78 -0.10
N GLN A 13 11.49 -19.99 -1.38
CA GLN A 13 11.31 -18.94 -2.39
C GLN A 13 9.85 -18.48 -2.49
N TYR A 14 8.90 -19.42 -2.46
CA TYR A 14 7.48 -19.11 -2.48
C TYR A 14 7.04 -18.30 -1.24
N LEU A 15 7.51 -18.70 -0.06
CA LEU A 15 7.22 -18.00 1.19
C LEU A 15 7.81 -16.58 1.19
N ASN A 16 9.06 -16.41 0.75
CA ASN A 16 9.69 -15.10 0.64
C ASN A 16 8.95 -14.18 -0.33
N LYS A 17 8.43 -14.73 -1.45
CA LYS A 17 7.60 -13.95 -2.38
C LYS A 17 6.31 -13.44 -1.70
N LYS A 18 5.64 -14.29 -0.94
CA LYS A 18 4.43 -13.88 -0.18
C LYS A 18 4.75 -12.85 0.89
N ALA A 19 5.82 -13.08 1.66
CA ALA A 19 6.29 -12.15 2.68
C ALA A 19 6.60 -10.77 2.10
N ARG A 20 7.23 -10.73 0.92
CA ARG A 20 7.51 -9.46 0.21
C ARG A 20 6.25 -8.71 -0.19
N ILE A 21 5.24 -9.40 -0.73
CA ILE A 21 3.96 -8.77 -1.09
C ILE A 21 3.31 -8.17 0.17
N PHE A 22 3.27 -8.93 1.25
CA PHE A 22 2.72 -8.50 2.52
C PHE A 22 3.48 -7.31 3.12
N LEU A 23 4.81 -7.35 3.13
CA LEU A 23 5.67 -6.26 3.61
C LEU A 23 5.42 -5.00 2.78
N ASN A 24 5.43 -5.11 1.45
CA ASN A 24 5.17 -3.99 0.56
C ASN A 24 3.81 -3.33 0.84
N TRP A 25 2.76 -4.13 1.01
CA TRP A 25 1.45 -3.63 1.40
C TRP A 25 1.50 -2.92 2.76
N PHE A 26 2.13 -3.53 3.77
CA PHE A 26 2.21 -2.96 5.11
C PHE A 26 2.90 -1.58 5.11
N VAL A 27 3.99 -1.45 4.34
CA VAL A 27 4.77 -0.22 4.26
C VAL A 27 4.06 0.85 3.43
N ASN A 28 3.55 0.52 2.24
CA ASN A 28 3.14 1.51 1.25
C ASN A 28 1.62 1.76 1.21
N ASP A 29 0.83 0.71 1.37
CA ASP A 29 -0.61 0.75 1.13
C ASP A 29 -1.40 0.91 2.43
N ALA A 30 -1.02 0.14 3.47
CA ALA A 30 -1.70 0.13 4.74
C ALA A 30 -1.64 1.50 5.44
N HIS A 31 -2.83 2.06 5.71
CA HIS A 31 -2.96 3.36 6.35
C HIS A 31 -2.58 3.29 7.84
N TRP A 32 -1.74 4.22 8.30
CA TRP A 32 -1.18 4.18 9.65
C TRP A 32 -2.23 4.21 10.77
N LYS A 33 -3.38 4.88 10.57
CA LYS A 33 -4.46 4.93 11.58
C LYS A 33 -5.06 3.55 11.84
N LEU A 34 -5.34 2.79 10.77
CA LEU A 34 -5.88 1.44 10.88
C LEU A 34 -4.92 0.52 11.63
N LEU A 35 -3.63 0.57 11.23
CA LEU A 35 -2.59 -0.21 11.89
C LEU A 35 -2.43 0.17 13.36
N SER A 36 -2.45 1.47 13.67
CA SER A 36 -2.36 2.01 15.02
C SER A 36 -3.49 1.51 15.92
N GLU A 37 -4.73 1.54 15.42
CA GLU A 37 -5.92 1.07 16.14
C GLU A 37 -5.85 -0.43 16.41
N LYS A 38 -5.59 -1.23 15.36
CA LYS A 38 -5.62 -2.70 15.46
C LYS A 38 -4.45 -3.28 16.24
N LEU A 39 -3.26 -2.68 16.13
CA LEU A 39 -2.09 -3.08 16.92
C LEU A 39 -2.07 -2.45 18.31
N SER A 40 -3.05 -1.59 18.65
CA SER A 40 -3.04 -0.81 19.90
C SER A 40 -1.71 -0.07 20.10
N ALA A 41 -1.12 0.40 18.99
CA ALA A 41 0.20 1.01 18.93
C ALA A 41 0.09 2.48 18.53
N GLY A 42 0.90 3.35 19.14
CA GLY A 42 0.89 4.77 18.79
C GLY A 42 1.38 5.04 17.37
N LYS A 43 0.98 6.19 16.79
CA LYS A 43 1.40 6.64 15.46
C LYS A 43 2.90 6.48 15.24
N SER A 44 3.71 6.99 16.17
CA SER A 44 5.17 6.95 16.09
C SER A 44 5.73 5.54 16.03
N SER A 45 5.12 4.58 16.74
CA SER A 45 5.51 3.16 16.70
C SER A 45 5.26 2.55 15.33
N ILE A 46 4.13 2.86 14.69
CA ILE A 46 3.83 2.39 13.33
C ILE A 46 4.86 2.90 12.32
N PHE A 47 5.23 4.19 12.39
CA PHE A 47 6.28 4.73 11.52
C PHE A 47 7.65 4.09 11.79
N ARG A 48 7.98 3.79 13.05
CA ARG A 48 9.18 3.04 13.39
C ARG A 48 9.16 1.65 12.79
N TYR A 49 8.05 0.91 12.89
CA TYR A 49 7.92 -0.41 12.26
C TYR A 49 8.13 -0.34 10.75
N LYS A 50 7.48 0.60 10.05
CA LYS A 50 7.67 0.78 8.60
C LYS A 50 9.12 1.08 8.24
N LYS A 51 9.79 1.92 9.02
CA LYS A 51 11.21 2.25 8.82
C LYS A 51 12.11 1.02 9.04
N SER A 52 11.97 0.35 10.18
CA SER A 52 12.77 -0.83 10.53
C SER A 52 12.57 -1.97 9.54
N LEU A 53 11.35 -2.17 9.03
CA LEU A 53 11.09 -3.19 8.01
C LEU A 53 11.81 -2.91 6.69
N ASN A 54 11.84 -1.65 6.24
CA ASN A 54 12.57 -1.27 5.02
C ASN A 54 14.09 -1.45 5.18
N GLU A 55 14.63 -1.10 6.35
CA GLU A 55 16.06 -1.28 6.65
C GLU A 55 16.42 -2.78 6.70
N LEU A 56 15.64 -3.59 7.44
CA LEU A 56 15.89 -5.02 7.58
C LEU A 56 15.67 -5.81 6.28
N GLU A 57 14.70 -5.43 5.45
CA GLU A 57 14.50 -6.08 4.15
C GLU A 57 15.72 -5.86 3.23
N ALA A 58 16.36 -4.69 3.31
CA ALA A 58 17.56 -4.40 2.53
C ALA A 58 18.79 -5.20 3.00
N GLU A 59 18.87 -5.52 4.29
CA GLU A 59 19.98 -6.29 4.88
C GLU A 59 19.80 -7.81 4.77
N THR A 60 18.56 -8.29 4.82
CA THR A 60 18.23 -9.71 4.90
C THR A 60 17.26 -10.12 3.79
N ASP A 61 16.05 -10.55 4.15
CA ASP A 61 14.93 -10.74 3.24
C ASP A 61 13.61 -10.39 3.94
N ALA A 62 12.52 -10.33 3.17
CA ALA A 62 11.22 -9.89 3.67
C ALA A 62 10.67 -10.80 4.79
N PHE A 63 10.95 -12.10 4.76
CA PHE A 63 10.46 -13.01 5.79
C PHE A 63 11.18 -12.76 7.11
N ASP A 64 12.51 -12.67 7.06
CA ASP A 64 13.34 -12.42 8.25
C ASP A 64 13.08 -11.02 8.84
N ALA A 65 12.89 -10.00 7.99
CA ALA A 65 12.55 -8.64 8.43
C ALA A 65 11.23 -8.62 9.24
N LEU A 66 10.20 -9.33 8.76
CA LEU A 66 8.92 -9.45 9.46
C LEU A 66 9.04 -10.22 10.77
N ALA A 67 9.78 -11.33 10.77
CA ALA A 67 10.00 -12.17 11.94
C ALA A 67 10.76 -11.44 13.06
N GLN A 68 11.73 -10.58 12.69
CA GLN A 68 12.49 -9.78 13.65
C GLN A 68 11.69 -8.57 14.19
N THR A 69 10.80 -8.00 13.38
CA THR A 69 10.06 -6.78 13.77
C THR A 69 8.84 -7.08 14.63
N PHE A 70 8.12 -8.16 14.33
CA PHE A 70 6.82 -8.43 14.94
C PHE A 70 6.82 -9.65 15.86
N THR A 71 6.05 -9.54 16.94
CA THR A 71 5.66 -10.72 17.71
C THR A 71 4.65 -11.55 16.92
N LEU A 72 4.51 -12.84 17.25
CA LEU A 72 3.49 -13.71 16.63
C LEU A 72 2.07 -13.13 16.73
N LYS A 73 1.74 -12.49 17.85
CA LYS A 73 0.45 -11.83 18.05
C LYS A 73 0.25 -10.68 17.06
N HIS A 74 1.27 -9.84 16.87
CA HIS A 74 1.18 -8.74 15.90
C HIS A 74 1.09 -9.25 14.46
N LEU A 75 1.84 -10.31 14.11
CA LEU A 75 1.75 -10.92 12.79
C LEU A 75 0.34 -11.43 12.50
N ASN A 76 -0.29 -12.14 13.44
CA ASN A 76 -1.66 -12.62 13.25
C ASN A 76 -2.63 -11.47 12.96
N ILE A 77 -2.59 -10.40 13.75
CA ILE A 77 -3.46 -9.23 13.56
C ILE A 77 -3.24 -8.60 12.17
N VAL A 78 -1.98 -8.40 11.77
CA VAL A 78 -1.69 -7.73 10.50
C VAL A 78 -2.00 -8.64 9.31
N ILE A 79 -1.83 -9.96 9.44
CA ILE A 79 -2.22 -10.96 8.43
C ILE A 79 -3.73 -10.95 8.23
N GLU A 80 -4.52 -10.90 9.30
CA GLU A 80 -5.98 -10.79 9.20
C GLU A 80 -6.39 -9.52 8.44
N LEU A 81 -5.75 -8.38 8.74
CA LEU A 81 -6.00 -7.13 8.01
C LEU A 81 -5.60 -7.22 6.54
N PHE A 82 -4.47 -7.87 6.25
CA PHE A 82 -4.04 -8.06 4.87
C PHE A 82 -5.01 -8.96 4.10
N ASN A 83 -5.53 -10.02 4.72
CA ASN A 83 -6.50 -10.90 4.09
C ASN A 83 -7.82 -10.17 3.81
N ASP A 84 -8.34 -9.39 4.76
CA ASP A 84 -9.53 -8.55 4.51
C ASP A 84 -9.26 -7.49 3.43
N TYR A 85 -8.04 -6.94 3.34
CA TYR A 85 -7.65 -6.07 2.23
C TYR A 85 -7.64 -6.79 0.87
N VAL A 86 -7.16 -8.03 0.82
CA VAL A 86 -7.14 -8.83 -0.42
C VAL A 86 -8.56 -9.21 -0.86
N GLU A 87 -9.45 -9.50 0.10
CA GLU A 87 -10.86 -9.83 -0.17
C GLU A 87 -11.71 -8.60 -0.49
N HIS A 88 -11.41 -7.47 0.15
CA HIS A 88 -12.20 -6.23 0.10
C HIS A 88 -11.34 -4.97 -0.06
N PRO A 89 -10.57 -4.83 -1.16
CA PRO A 89 -9.65 -3.71 -1.35
C PRO A 89 -10.35 -2.35 -1.35
N GLU A 90 -11.62 -2.29 -1.76
CA GLU A 90 -12.46 -1.09 -1.82
C GLU A 90 -12.64 -0.41 -0.45
N LYS A 91 -12.63 -1.18 0.64
CA LYS A 91 -12.76 -0.62 2.01
C LYS A 91 -11.53 0.18 2.44
N TYR A 92 -10.41 -0.04 1.75
CA TYR A 92 -9.09 0.50 2.09
C TYR A 92 -8.58 1.51 1.08
N GLU A 93 -9.39 1.84 0.06
CA GLU A 93 -9.06 2.93 -0.85
C GLU A 93 -8.85 4.22 -0.07
N LYS A 94 -7.68 4.84 -0.26
CA LYS A 94 -7.38 6.12 0.35
C LYS A 94 -8.41 7.13 -0.21
N PRO A 95 -9.19 7.83 0.65
CA PRO A 95 -10.13 8.81 0.15
C PRO A 95 -9.38 9.85 -0.70
N LYS A 96 -9.85 10.07 -1.94
CA LYS A 96 -9.26 11.02 -2.88
C LYS A 96 -9.02 12.35 -2.16
N THR A 97 -7.82 12.89 -2.29
CA THR A 97 -7.51 14.19 -1.67
C THR A 97 -8.27 15.31 -2.38
N LYS A 98 -8.59 16.40 -1.66
CA LYS A 98 -9.23 17.59 -2.25
C LYS A 98 -8.47 18.12 -3.48
N LYS A 99 -7.14 17.93 -3.52
CA LYS A 99 -6.29 18.34 -4.64
C LYS A 99 -6.55 17.51 -5.90
N GLU A 100 -6.65 16.18 -5.79
CA GLU A 100 -6.96 15.29 -6.91
C GLU A 100 -8.37 15.54 -7.47
N ILE A 101 -9.34 15.74 -6.57
CA ILE A 101 -10.72 16.10 -6.94
C ILE A 101 -10.76 17.44 -7.69
N ASN A 102 -9.94 18.41 -7.28
CA ASN A 102 -9.86 19.71 -7.94
C ASN A 102 -9.23 19.62 -9.34
N ILE A 103 -8.22 18.76 -9.54
CA ILE A 103 -7.61 18.55 -10.86
C ILE A 103 -8.61 17.88 -11.81
N GLU A 104 -9.36 16.87 -11.36
CA GLU A 104 -10.42 16.23 -12.16
C GLU A 104 -11.52 17.25 -12.53
N LYS A 105 -11.98 18.05 -11.55
CA LYS A 105 -12.96 19.12 -11.81
C LYS A 105 -12.43 20.17 -12.79
N GLN A 106 -11.16 20.55 -12.68
CA GLN A 106 -10.54 21.47 -13.64
C GLN A 106 -10.45 20.84 -15.04
N ALA A 107 -10.07 19.57 -15.16
CA ALA A 107 -10.01 18.86 -16.43
C ALA A 107 -11.41 18.73 -17.08
N GLU A 108 -12.46 18.50 -16.30
CA GLU A 108 -13.85 18.50 -16.79
C GLU A 108 -14.29 19.88 -17.28
N VAL A 109 -13.93 20.95 -16.55
CA VAL A 109 -14.23 22.34 -16.97
C VAL A 109 -13.45 22.69 -18.25
N VAL A 110 -12.19 22.29 -18.35
CA VAL A 110 -11.36 22.49 -19.55
C VAL A 110 -11.96 21.73 -20.75
N LYS A 111 -12.39 20.47 -20.57
CA LYS A 111 -13.09 19.69 -21.61
C LYS A 111 -14.41 20.33 -22.02
N LYS A 112 -15.21 20.82 -21.07
CA LYS A 112 -16.47 21.54 -21.37
C LYS A 112 -16.25 22.88 -22.09
N THR A 113 -15.08 23.49 -21.91
CA THR A 113 -14.70 24.74 -22.58
C THR A 113 -14.09 24.49 -23.96
N HIS A 114 -13.32 23.40 -24.13
CA HIS A 114 -12.67 23.01 -25.39
C HIS A 114 -13.53 22.10 -26.31
N GLY A 115 -14.66 21.60 -25.81
CA GLY A 115 -15.70 20.95 -26.63
C GLY A 115 -16.81 21.92 -27.06
N ARG A 116 -16.65 23.23 -26.81
CA ARG A 116 -17.67 24.26 -27.10
C ARG A 116 -17.21 25.32 -28.09
N ASN A 117 -16.06 25.11 -28.72
CA ASN A 117 -15.40 26.04 -29.64
C ASN A 117 -15.16 25.42 -31.03
N GLU A 118 -16.10 24.59 -31.48
CA GLU A 118 -16.25 24.22 -32.89
C GLU A 118 -16.80 25.38 -33.76
N TYR A 119 -17.19 26.50 -33.14
CA TYR A 119 -17.59 27.72 -33.84
C TYR A 119 -16.88 28.93 -33.23
N GLY A 120 -15.79 29.34 -33.87
CA GLY A 120 -14.92 30.42 -33.41
C GLY A 120 -15.65 31.77 -33.37
N LEU A 121 -15.63 32.43 -32.21
CA LEU A 121 -15.88 33.87 -32.06
C LEU A 121 -15.17 34.34 -30.79
N PHE A 122 -13.96 34.90 -30.95
CA PHE A 122 -13.39 35.78 -29.93
C PHE A 122 -14.19 37.08 -29.94
N LYS A 123 -15.03 37.31 -28.93
CA LYS A 123 -15.44 38.68 -28.59
C LYS A 123 -14.39 39.27 -27.67
N THR A 124 -13.39 39.92 -28.26
CA THR A 124 -12.60 40.95 -27.58
C THR A 124 -13.53 42.11 -27.23
N LYS A 125 -13.77 42.33 -25.93
CA LYS A 125 -14.37 43.58 -25.45
C LYS A 125 -13.29 44.67 -25.50
N ARG A 126 -13.51 45.71 -26.31
CA ARG A 126 -13.13 47.08 -25.95
C ARG A 126 -14.17 47.62 -24.98
#